data_AF-K0SU71-F1
#
_entry.id   AF-K0SU71-F1
#
_cell.length_a   1.000
_cell.length_b   1.000
_cell.length_c   1.000
_cell.angle_alpha   90.00
_cell.angle_beta   90.00
_cell.angle_gamma   90.00
#
_symmetry.space_group_name_H-M   'P 1'
#
loop_
_entity.id
_entity.type
_entity.pdbx_description
1 polymer ?
#
loop_
_entity_poly.entity_id
_entity_poly.type
_entity_poly.pdbx_seq_one_letter_code
_entity_poly.pdbx_strand_id
1 'polypeptide(L)'
;MVVSHSHRPGNTRNAPSASTIRLGILLATAFIFGIAVCSAFFMYQTHTLDPILSGSHLPHYHGNAAPLQEHIPRPGRGLRPPSRNAREEPNDGARPKTEERPTAASVPSSILDGQRILVTIASYDFMQLPHLEEVLDGFIDLCYAGSKVDVVVYTTVVYPVALIDMFNDRLRCNNPSPTAGFTLTLMLKHSRVRLHLVDFHRELFYDRLDQYDLFIYTEDDIRISPTTVAAYLHETRRVESLVGAEHAADFNVGIVRYEYDFPENVVITDKTRHATENVTRVYWEHIGKPPFEKSMDKIDDPALAPFYLTCRHPHQGMYLVTPALLRAWRDRGPNCQFDKVRDRPSNPRNPGQPTEGTQRVWMSSQMMFGGRHCAIKQLLPVDNFGQLTVLHLPNKNYRRVGKQGRLGGGDGAPKNEFSDGSEVFTPTHPDLLKGLEMHVAIKRQFPGPMGADVGDGGRYAGIRLVDTDISLNRVSKNHRANAKKRLDEYAAYVSRGGYLIDSDMDIDVDAYRIASSV
;
A
#
# COMPACT_ATOMS: atom_id res chain seq x y z
N MET A 1 46.54 13.65 85.16
CA MET A 1 46.16 13.55 83.74
C MET A 1 46.44 12.13 83.29
N VAL A 2 45.38 11.37 83.02
CA VAL A 2 45.43 9.94 82.65
C VAL A 2 45.56 9.84 81.13
N VAL A 3 46.62 9.19 80.65
CA VAL A 3 46.87 8.92 79.24
C VAL A 3 46.16 7.62 78.87
N SER A 4 45.15 7.70 78.01
CA SER A 4 44.40 6.55 77.47
C SER A 4 45.04 6.10 76.15
N HIS A 5 45.49 4.84 76.09
CA HIS A 5 45.92 4.17 74.86
C HIS A 5 44.70 3.63 74.10
N SER A 6 44.51 4.12 72.87
CA SER A 6 43.55 3.58 71.90
C SER A 6 44.23 2.52 71.03
N HIS A 7 43.85 1.25 71.24
CA HIS A 7 44.17 0.15 70.33
C HIS A 7 43.27 0.20 69.09
N ARG A 8 43.88 0.37 67.91
CA ARG A 8 43.22 0.12 66.61
C ARG A 8 43.14 -1.39 66.35
N PRO A 9 41.96 -1.97 66.09
CA PRO A 9 41.85 -3.36 65.67
C PRO A 9 42.36 -3.51 64.23
N GLY A 10 43.33 -4.40 64.05
CA GLY A 10 43.88 -4.77 62.74
C GLY A 10 42.80 -5.46 61.90
N ASN A 11 42.41 -4.81 60.81
CA ASN A 11 41.43 -5.33 59.86
C ASN A 11 42.15 -6.27 58.88
N THR A 12 42.37 -7.53 59.27
CA THR A 12 42.86 -8.58 58.38
C THR A 12 41.76 -8.92 57.39
N ARG A 13 41.79 -8.25 56.23
CA ARG A 13 40.96 -8.60 55.07
C ARG A 13 41.34 -10.01 54.62
N ASN A 14 40.47 -10.98 54.93
CA ASN A 14 40.52 -12.33 54.38
C ASN A 14 40.25 -12.23 52.87
N ALA A 15 41.30 -12.03 52.08
CA ALA A 15 41.20 -12.15 50.64
C ALA A 15 40.82 -13.60 50.31
N PRO A 16 39.78 -13.85 49.50
CA PRO A 16 39.42 -15.19 49.10
C PRO A 16 40.60 -15.83 48.38
N SER A 17 40.88 -17.08 48.72
CA SER A 17 41.97 -17.82 48.10
C SER A 17 41.76 -17.93 46.59
N ALA A 18 42.85 -18.04 45.82
CA ALA A 18 42.76 -18.19 44.37
C ALA A 18 41.91 -19.42 43.95
N SER A 19 41.82 -20.46 44.80
CA SER A 19 40.94 -21.62 44.52
C SER A 19 39.46 -21.27 44.66
N THR A 20 39.10 -20.43 45.65
CA THR A 20 37.73 -19.94 45.85
C THR A 20 37.27 -19.09 44.66
N ILE A 21 38.16 -18.25 44.13
CA ILE A 21 37.88 -17.42 42.95
C ILE A 21 37.69 -18.31 41.71
N ARG A 22 38.58 -19.28 41.49
CA ARG A 22 38.47 -20.23 40.35
C ARG A 22 37.19 -21.05 40.40
N LEU A 23 36.80 -21.54 41.59
CA LEU A 23 35.55 -22.26 41.78
C LEU A 23 34.33 -21.36 41.50
N GLY A 24 34.36 -20.10 41.94
CA GLY A 24 33.32 -19.12 41.64
C GLY A 24 33.15 -18.87 40.14
N ILE A 25 34.26 -18.73 39.40
CA ILE A 25 34.24 -18.55 37.94
C ILE A 25 33.67 -19.81 37.25
N LEU A 26 34.07 -21.00 37.68
CA LEU A 26 33.59 -22.26 37.11
C LEU A 26 32.07 -22.44 37.32
N LEU A 27 31.58 -22.15 38.52
CA LEU A 27 30.16 -22.22 38.84
C LEU A 27 29.35 -21.18 38.05
N ALA A 28 29.86 -19.94 37.93
CA ALA A 28 29.20 -18.90 37.14
C ALA A 28 29.15 -19.28 35.65
N THR A 29 30.22 -19.84 35.11
CA THR A 29 30.30 -20.25 33.70
C THR A 29 29.35 -21.42 33.41
N ALA A 30 29.31 -22.43 34.31
CA ALA A 30 28.39 -23.55 34.20
C ALA A 30 26.92 -23.10 34.28
N PHE A 31 26.61 -22.14 35.16
CA PHE A 31 25.26 -21.57 35.29
C PHE A 31 24.83 -20.84 34.01
N ILE A 32 25.69 -19.98 33.45
CA ILE A 32 25.40 -19.25 32.20
C ILE A 32 25.23 -20.23 31.03
N PHE A 33 26.08 -21.25 30.94
CA PHE A 33 25.96 -22.28 29.90
C PHE A 33 24.67 -23.09 30.05
N GLY A 34 24.27 -23.43 31.28
CA GLY A 34 22.98 -24.07 31.57
C GLY A 34 21.79 -23.23 31.12
N ILE A 35 21.81 -21.91 31.37
CA ILE A 35 20.76 -21.00 30.89
C ILE A 35 20.70 -20.98 29.36
N ALA A 36 21.85 -20.93 28.68
CA ALA A 36 21.90 -20.92 27.23
C ALA A 36 21.33 -22.21 26.61
N VAL A 37 21.69 -23.38 27.16
CA VAL A 37 21.19 -24.68 26.71
C VAL A 37 19.68 -24.81 26.99
N CYS A 38 19.22 -24.42 28.18
CA CYS A 38 17.79 -24.42 28.50
C CYS A 38 17.01 -23.48 27.57
N SER A 39 17.53 -22.28 27.29
CA SER A 39 16.89 -21.32 26.38
C SER A 39 16.80 -21.85 24.95
N ALA A 40 17.87 -22.48 24.46
CA ALA A 40 17.87 -23.14 23.14
C ALA A 40 16.89 -24.32 23.09
N PHE A 41 16.78 -25.11 24.16
CA PHE A 41 15.82 -26.21 24.26
C PHE A 41 14.37 -25.71 24.30
N PHE A 42 14.08 -24.64 25.05
CA PHE A 42 12.75 -24.02 25.04
C PHE A 42 12.41 -23.43 23.68
N MET A 43 13.34 -22.73 23.02
CA MET A 43 13.12 -22.24 21.66
C MET A 43 12.87 -23.39 20.67
N TYR A 44 13.64 -24.49 20.78
CA TYR A 44 13.42 -25.68 19.96
C TYR A 44 12.04 -26.30 20.21
N GLN A 45 11.63 -26.46 21.47
CA GLN A 45 10.30 -26.97 21.81
C GLN A 45 9.19 -26.02 21.33
N THR A 46 9.33 -24.71 21.47
CA THR A 46 8.35 -23.77 20.93
C THR A 46 8.29 -23.82 19.41
N HIS A 47 9.40 -24.07 18.71
CA HIS A 47 9.37 -24.19 17.25
C HIS A 47 8.84 -25.55 16.74
N THR A 48 9.01 -26.62 17.51
CA THR A 48 8.64 -27.98 17.09
C THR A 48 7.29 -28.45 17.63
N LEU A 49 6.79 -27.85 18.72
CA LEU A 49 5.51 -28.20 19.34
C LEU A 49 4.43 -27.13 19.15
N ASP A 50 4.72 -26.02 18.47
CA ASP A 50 3.68 -25.04 18.12
C ASP A 50 2.84 -25.58 16.94
N PRO A 51 1.57 -25.98 17.17
CA PRO A 51 0.71 -26.53 16.14
C PRO A 51 0.36 -25.49 15.06
N ILE A 52 0.67 -24.22 15.30
CA ILE A 52 0.37 -23.10 14.41
C ILE A 52 1.30 -23.09 13.17
N LEU A 53 2.47 -23.73 13.22
CA LEU A 53 3.44 -23.71 12.12
C LEU A 53 3.60 -25.03 11.35
N SER A 54 3.01 -26.15 11.80
CA SER A 54 3.15 -27.47 11.15
C SER A 54 1.88 -28.02 10.49
N GLY A 55 0.81 -27.22 10.36
CA GLY A 55 -0.43 -27.67 9.74
C GLY A 55 -1.11 -26.58 8.94
N SER A 56 -0.79 -26.48 7.65
CA SER A 56 -1.60 -25.80 6.64
C SER A 56 -2.89 -26.58 6.35
N HIS A 57 -3.72 -26.76 7.36
CA HIS A 57 -5.13 -27.08 7.23
C HIS A 57 -5.93 -26.02 7.97
N LEU A 58 -6.51 -25.11 7.18
CA LEU A 58 -7.52 -24.14 7.62
C LEU A 58 -8.60 -24.85 8.46
N PRO A 59 -8.89 -24.40 9.69
CA PRO A 59 -10.08 -24.87 10.39
C PRO A 59 -11.31 -24.28 9.70
N HIS A 60 -12.18 -25.15 9.20
CA HIS A 60 -13.55 -24.80 8.88
C HIS A 60 -14.21 -24.18 10.12
N TYR A 61 -14.38 -22.87 10.11
CA TYR A 61 -15.24 -22.17 11.06
C TYR A 61 -16.70 -22.55 10.75
N HIS A 62 -17.22 -23.55 11.46
CA HIS A 62 -18.65 -23.69 11.65
C HIS A 62 -19.10 -22.62 12.65
N GLY A 63 -19.47 -21.45 12.11
CA GLY A 63 -20.25 -20.46 12.84
C GLY A 63 -21.66 -20.99 13.05
N ASN A 64 -21.98 -21.42 14.27
CA ASN A 64 -23.36 -21.60 14.72
C ASN A 64 -24.04 -20.23 14.75
N ALA A 65 -24.75 -19.90 13.69
CA ALA A 65 -25.73 -18.82 13.70
C ALA A 65 -26.94 -19.28 14.52
N ALA A 66 -27.27 -18.54 15.57
CA ALA A 66 -28.55 -18.63 16.25
C ALA A 66 -29.69 -18.34 15.24
N PRO A 67 -30.84 -19.04 15.32
CA PRO A 67 -31.91 -18.88 14.36
C PRO A 67 -32.61 -17.52 14.55
N LEU A 68 -32.54 -16.69 13.51
CA LEU A 68 -33.39 -15.51 13.36
C LEU A 68 -34.84 -15.97 13.18
N GLN A 69 -35.69 -15.49 14.08
CA GLN A 69 -37.11 -15.76 14.15
C GLN A 69 -37.83 -14.91 13.10
N GLU A 70 -38.28 -15.53 12.00
CA GLU A 70 -39.12 -14.87 10.99
C GLU A 70 -40.52 -14.58 11.54
N HIS A 71 -40.88 -13.30 11.61
CA HIS A 71 -42.27 -12.87 11.75
C HIS A 71 -42.91 -12.81 10.35
N ILE A 72 -43.66 -13.87 10.00
CA ILE A 72 -44.56 -13.89 8.84
C ILE A 72 -45.98 -13.49 9.29
N PRO A 73 -46.63 -12.49 8.68
CA PRO A 73 -48.06 -12.26 8.87
C PRO A 73 -48.87 -13.25 8.02
N ARG A 74 -49.86 -13.88 8.66
CA ARG A 74 -50.87 -14.76 8.05
C ARG A 74 -51.68 -14.05 6.96
N PRO A 75 -52.17 -14.82 5.98
CA PRO A 75 -53.62 -14.80 5.76
C PRO A 75 -54.25 -16.20 5.63
N GLY A 76 -55.42 -16.34 6.27
CA GLY A 76 -56.64 -16.89 5.66
C GLY A 76 -56.66 -18.35 5.19
N ARG A 77 -57.35 -19.18 5.99
CA ARG A 77 -57.86 -20.52 5.67
C ARG A 77 -58.72 -20.57 4.39
N GLY A 78 -58.65 -21.71 3.69
CA GLY A 78 -59.76 -22.19 2.86
C GLY A 78 -59.55 -23.56 2.20
N LEU A 79 -59.87 -24.62 2.94
CA LEU A 79 -60.68 -25.78 2.53
C LEU A 79 -60.32 -26.61 1.26
N ARG A 80 -59.93 -27.87 1.53
CA ARG A 80 -60.04 -29.09 0.71
C ARG A 80 -61.49 -29.33 0.18
N PRO A 81 -61.79 -30.21 -0.83
CA PRO A 81 -61.39 -31.63 -0.81
C PRO A 81 -61.29 -32.31 -2.24
N PRO A 82 -61.51 -33.63 -2.47
CA PRO A 82 -60.54 -34.51 -3.18
C PRO A 82 -61.11 -35.28 -4.41
N SER A 83 -60.28 -36.04 -5.15
CA SER A 83 -60.63 -37.29 -5.90
C SER A 83 -59.48 -37.62 -6.88
N ARG A 84 -58.73 -38.73 -6.79
CA ARG A 84 -58.98 -40.15 -7.14
C ARG A 84 -59.08 -40.49 -8.64
N ASN A 85 -58.24 -41.46 -9.03
CA ASN A 85 -58.32 -42.46 -10.13
C ASN A 85 -57.49 -42.29 -11.42
N ALA A 86 -56.40 -43.07 -11.48
CA ALA A 86 -56.08 -44.16 -12.42
C ALA A 86 -56.14 -43.96 -13.94
N ARG A 87 -55.02 -44.22 -14.63
CA ARG A 87 -54.90 -45.24 -15.71
C ARG A 87 -53.45 -45.47 -16.17
N GLU A 88 -53.10 -46.75 -16.33
CA GLU A 88 -52.04 -47.33 -17.20
C GLU A 88 -52.40 -47.03 -18.68
N GLU A 89 -51.57 -46.99 -19.73
CA GLU A 89 -50.31 -47.61 -20.20
C GLU A 89 -49.70 -46.67 -21.31
N PRO A 90 -48.91 -47.11 -22.33
CA PRO A 90 -47.50 -47.50 -22.30
C PRO A 90 -46.61 -46.66 -23.26
N ASN A 91 -45.32 -46.63 -22.93
CA ASN A 91 -44.15 -46.72 -23.83
C ASN A 91 -44.13 -45.91 -25.14
N ASP A 92 -43.29 -44.87 -25.19
CA ASP A 92 -42.50 -44.58 -26.39
C ASP A 92 -41.12 -44.02 -26.02
N GLY A 93 -40.10 -44.67 -26.56
CA GLY A 93 -38.70 -44.43 -26.25
C GLY A 93 -38.23 -43.04 -26.68
N ALA A 94 -37.97 -42.18 -25.71
CA ALA A 94 -37.10 -41.03 -25.85
C ALA A 94 -36.04 -41.10 -24.76
N ARG A 95 -34.82 -41.46 -25.17
CA ARG A 95 -33.61 -41.45 -24.35
C ARG A 95 -33.49 -40.03 -23.75
N PRO A 96 -33.58 -39.85 -22.42
CA PRO A 96 -33.45 -38.52 -21.85
C PRO A 96 -32.02 -38.05 -22.12
N LYS A 97 -31.90 -36.90 -22.78
CA LYS A 97 -30.67 -36.11 -22.70
C LYS A 97 -30.43 -35.91 -21.22
N THR A 98 -29.35 -36.51 -20.71
CA THR A 98 -28.84 -36.25 -19.38
C THR A 98 -28.73 -34.74 -19.26
N GLU A 99 -29.67 -34.13 -18.52
CA GLU A 99 -29.54 -32.74 -18.11
C GLU A 99 -28.23 -32.68 -17.34
N GLU A 100 -27.22 -32.07 -17.95
CA GLU A 100 -26.02 -31.61 -17.26
C GLU A 100 -26.51 -30.68 -16.17
N ARG A 101 -26.65 -31.27 -14.98
CA ARG A 101 -26.94 -30.57 -13.75
C ARG A 101 -25.92 -29.44 -13.67
N PRO A 102 -26.33 -28.15 -13.69
CA PRO A 102 -25.40 -27.05 -13.58
C PRO A 102 -24.56 -27.31 -12.35
N THR A 103 -23.28 -27.59 -12.54
CA THR A 103 -22.31 -27.69 -11.45
C THR A 103 -22.43 -26.38 -10.72
N ALA A 104 -22.93 -26.44 -9.47
CA ALA A 104 -23.18 -25.28 -8.65
C ALA A 104 -21.92 -24.40 -8.71
N ALA A 105 -22.04 -23.23 -9.32
CA ALA A 105 -20.93 -22.30 -9.44
C ALA A 105 -20.38 -22.12 -8.03
N SER A 106 -19.13 -22.53 -7.81
CA SER A 106 -18.49 -22.44 -6.51
C SER A 106 -18.56 -20.99 -6.08
N VAL A 107 -19.26 -20.73 -4.98
CA VAL A 107 -19.34 -19.39 -4.41
C VAL A 107 -17.89 -18.90 -4.22
N PRO A 108 -17.53 -17.72 -4.77
CA PRO A 108 -16.16 -17.23 -4.66
C PRO A 108 -15.76 -17.17 -3.19
N SER A 109 -14.56 -17.67 -2.89
CA SER A 109 -14.06 -17.84 -1.52
C SER A 109 -13.74 -16.50 -0.84
N SER A 110 -13.57 -15.44 -1.63
CA SER A 110 -13.25 -14.07 -1.20
C SER A 110 -13.92 -13.05 -2.13
N ILE A 111 -14.27 -11.87 -1.59
CA ILE A 111 -14.76 -10.72 -2.39
C ILE A 111 -13.72 -10.22 -3.40
N LEU A 112 -12.44 -10.54 -3.18
CA LEU A 112 -11.30 -10.17 -4.01
C LEU A 112 -11.00 -11.18 -5.13
N ASP A 113 -11.54 -12.38 -5.04
CA ASP A 113 -11.26 -13.44 -6.02
C ASP A 113 -11.80 -13.03 -7.41
N GLY A 114 -10.91 -13.03 -8.40
CA GLY A 114 -11.20 -12.64 -9.77
C GLY A 114 -11.49 -11.15 -10.01
N GLN A 115 -11.31 -10.28 -9.01
CA GLN A 115 -11.44 -8.84 -9.22
C GLN A 115 -10.34 -8.33 -10.14
N ARG A 116 -10.70 -7.57 -11.17
CA ARG A 116 -9.75 -6.85 -12.03
C ARG A 116 -9.56 -5.44 -11.48
N ILE A 117 -8.38 -5.16 -10.96
CA ILE A 117 -8.08 -3.91 -10.26
C ILE A 117 -7.06 -3.11 -11.07
N LEU A 118 -7.40 -1.87 -11.43
CA LEU A 118 -6.44 -0.92 -12.00
C LEU A 118 -5.98 0.05 -10.92
N VAL A 119 -4.68 0.01 -10.64
CA VAL A 119 -4.02 0.89 -9.67
C VAL A 119 -3.22 1.93 -10.42
N THR A 120 -3.30 3.18 -9.98
CA THR A 120 -2.44 4.26 -10.45
C THR A 120 -1.70 4.89 -9.27
N ILE A 121 -0.39 5.01 -9.40
CA ILE A 121 0.50 5.57 -8.38
C ILE A 121 1.17 6.81 -8.94
N ALA A 122 1.11 7.94 -8.23
CA ALA A 122 1.88 9.13 -8.59
C ALA A 122 3.25 9.16 -7.88
N SER A 123 4.31 8.71 -8.57
CA SER A 123 5.69 8.68 -8.03
C SER A 123 6.66 9.48 -8.88
N TYR A 124 7.14 10.61 -8.36
CA TYR A 124 7.87 11.60 -9.17
C TYR A 124 9.27 11.19 -9.59
N ASP A 125 10.03 10.74 -8.60
CA ASP A 125 11.47 10.62 -8.61
C ASP A 125 11.89 9.47 -7.68
N PHE A 126 13.19 9.17 -7.63
CA PHE A 126 13.69 8.08 -6.79
C PHE A 126 13.81 8.44 -5.30
N MET A 127 13.49 9.68 -4.87
CA MET A 127 13.62 10.06 -3.47
C MET A 127 12.63 9.32 -2.56
N GLN A 128 11.59 8.73 -3.14
CA GLN A 128 10.60 7.92 -2.44
C GLN A 128 10.64 6.46 -2.88
N LEU A 129 11.71 6.02 -3.55
CA LEU A 129 11.79 4.66 -4.07
C LEU A 129 11.56 3.58 -2.99
N PRO A 130 12.12 3.67 -1.77
CA PRO A 130 11.82 2.68 -0.72
C PRO A 130 10.34 2.65 -0.33
N HIS A 131 9.66 3.81 -0.31
CA HIS A 131 8.23 3.86 -0.03
C HIS A 131 7.41 3.28 -1.18
N LEU A 132 7.78 3.60 -2.43
CA LEU A 132 7.15 3.02 -3.60
C LEU A 132 7.25 1.49 -3.58
N GLU A 133 8.40 0.93 -3.20
CA GLU A 133 8.58 -0.52 -3.04
C GLU A 133 7.60 -1.12 -2.02
N GLU A 134 7.49 -0.51 -0.83
CA GLU A 134 6.54 -0.96 0.21
C GLU A 134 5.08 -0.85 -0.24
N VAL A 135 4.75 0.19 -1.02
CA VAL A 135 3.41 0.37 -1.60
C VAL A 135 3.14 -0.70 -2.66
N LEU A 136 4.10 -1.00 -3.53
CA LEU A 136 3.98 -2.03 -4.55
C LEU A 136 3.81 -3.42 -3.92
N ASP A 137 4.56 -3.73 -2.86
CA ASP A 137 4.42 -4.99 -2.12
C ASP A 137 2.99 -5.17 -1.58
N GLY A 138 2.37 -4.10 -1.06
CA GLY A 138 0.96 -4.13 -0.64
C GLY A 138 -0.04 -4.45 -1.77
N PHE A 139 0.27 -4.09 -3.01
CA PHE A 139 -0.54 -4.45 -4.18
C PHE A 139 -0.29 -5.87 -4.68
N ILE A 140 0.90 -6.45 -4.44
CA ILE A 140 1.14 -7.88 -4.69
C ILE A 140 0.26 -8.73 -3.78
N ASP A 141 0.05 -8.31 -2.52
CA ASP A 141 -0.82 -9.03 -1.58
C ASP A 141 -2.26 -9.20 -2.11
N LEU A 142 -2.77 -8.24 -2.90
CA LEU A 142 -4.06 -8.37 -3.58
C LEU A 142 -4.06 -9.47 -4.63
N CYS A 143 -2.94 -9.65 -5.34
CA CYS A 143 -2.79 -10.75 -6.27
C CYS A 143 -2.78 -12.10 -5.54
N TYR A 144 -2.06 -12.21 -4.42
CA TYR A 144 -2.14 -13.41 -3.57
C TYR A 144 -3.53 -13.63 -2.97
N ALA A 145 -4.34 -12.58 -2.81
CA ALA A 145 -5.75 -12.68 -2.43
C ALA A 145 -6.70 -13.08 -3.58
N GLY A 146 -6.18 -13.32 -4.78
CA GLY A 146 -6.94 -13.83 -5.93
C GLY A 146 -7.32 -12.79 -6.99
N SER A 147 -6.90 -11.52 -6.83
CA SER A 147 -7.21 -10.47 -7.79
C SER A 147 -6.21 -10.40 -8.95
N LYS A 148 -6.66 -9.88 -10.09
CA LYS A 148 -5.80 -9.43 -11.19
C LYS A 148 -5.53 -7.94 -11.04
N VAL A 149 -4.29 -7.59 -10.73
CA VAL A 149 -3.87 -6.22 -10.39
C VAL A 149 -2.95 -5.68 -11.49
N ASP A 150 -3.38 -4.59 -12.13
CA ASP A 150 -2.55 -3.84 -13.07
C ASP A 150 -2.16 -2.51 -12.42
N VAL A 151 -0.87 -2.32 -12.18
CA VAL A 151 -0.32 -1.10 -11.57
C VAL A 151 0.29 -0.20 -12.65
N VAL A 152 -0.07 1.07 -12.61
CA VAL A 152 0.47 2.12 -13.46
C VAL A 152 1.13 3.19 -12.59
N VAL A 153 2.45 3.26 -12.60
CA VAL A 153 3.20 4.30 -11.91
C VAL A 153 3.45 5.46 -12.87
N TYR A 154 2.80 6.59 -12.62
CA TYR A 154 3.13 7.84 -13.29
C TYR A 154 4.41 8.42 -12.70
N THR A 155 5.41 8.63 -13.53
CA THR A 155 6.72 9.13 -13.10
C THR A 155 7.32 10.15 -14.07
N THR A 156 8.28 10.94 -13.59
CA THR A 156 9.05 11.89 -14.42
C THR A 156 10.49 11.46 -14.65
N VAL A 157 10.90 10.32 -14.10
CA VAL A 157 12.26 9.79 -14.21
C VAL A 157 12.26 8.47 -14.99
N VAL A 158 13.24 8.29 -15.88
CA VAL A 158 13.45 7.01 -16.56
C VAL A 158 14.15 6.05 -15.60
N TYR A 159 13.53 4.91 -15.32
CA TYR A 159 14.08 3.89 -14.43
C TYR A 159 15.28 3.19 -15.08
N PRO A 160 16.36 2.92 -14.32
CA PRO A 160 17.49 2.16 -14.83
C PRO A 160 17.06 0.71 -15.09
N VAL A 161 17.63 0.08 -16.13
CA VAL A 161 17.26 -1.29 -16.52
C VAL A 161 17.48 -2.28 -15.39
N ALA A 162 18.57 -2.19 -14.64
CA ALA A 162 18.81 -3.11 -13.53
C ALA A 162 17.83 -2.95 -12.37
N LEU A 163 17.30 -1.75 -12.14
CA LEU A 163 16.21 -1.55 -11.16
C LEU A 163 14.90 -2.15 -11.67
N ILE A 164 14.61 -2.01 -12.97
CA ILE A 164 13.47 -2.65 -13.62
C ILE A 164 13.59 -4.18 -13.51
N ASP A 165 14.77 -4.74 -13.76
CA ASP A 165 15.03 -6.18 -13.63
C ASP A 165 14.88 -6.68 -12.19
N MET A 166 15.34 -5.89 -11.20
CA MET A 166 15.12 -6.19 -9.79
C MET A 166 13.63 -6.20 -9.43
N PHE A 167 12.85 -5.25 -9.96
CA PHE A 167 11.41 -5.22 -9.74
C PHE A 167 10.68 -6.36 -10.46
N ASN A 168 11.14 -6.80 -11.64
CA ASN A 168 10.61 -7.98 -12.30
C ASN A 168 10.76 -9.25 -11.44
N ASP A 169 11.87 -9.38 -10.72
CA ASP A 169 12.08 -10.51 -9.81
C ASP A 169 11.29 -10.38 -8.50
N ARG A 170 11.22 -9.16 -7.93
CA ARG A 170 10.56 -8.91 -6.63
C ARG A 170 9.03 -8.92 -6.73
N LEU A 171 8.46 -8.36 -7.79
CA LEU A 171 7.02 -8.09 -7.88
C LEU A 171 6.24 -9.27 -8.52
N ARG A 172 6.77 -10.49 -8.43
CA ARG A 172 6.14 -11.69 -9.00
C ARG A 172 4.98 -12.16 -8.13
N CYS A 173 3.84 -12.36 -8.77
CA CYS A 173 2.72 -13.04 -8.15
C CYS A 173 2.73 -14.52 -8.54
N ASN A 174 3.00 -15.38 -7.56
CA ASN A 174 3.04 -16.83 -7.75
C ASN A 174 1.69 -17.51 -7.42
N ASN A 175 0.59 -16.75 -7.40
CA ASN A 175 -0.74 -17.31 -7.20
C ASN A 175 -1.10 -18.18 -8.42
N PRO A 176 -1.41 -19.48 -8.25
CA PRO A 176 -1.71 -20.37 -9.36
C PRO A 176 -3.08 -20.12 -10.00
N SER A 177 -3.93 -19.27 -9.38
CA SER A 177 -5.24 -18.96 -9.94
C SER A 177 -5.12 -18.28 -11.31
N PRO A 178 -5.86 -18.73 -12.34
CA PRO A 178 -5.85 -18.09 -13.66
C PRO A 178 -6.49 -16.70 -13.64
N THR A 179 -7.22 -16.37 -12.58
CA THR A 179 -7.87 -15.07 -12.36
C THR A 179 -7.01 -14.11 -11.54
N ALA A 180 -5.89 -14.57 -11.01
CA ALA A 180 -4.91 -13.75 -10.31
C ALA A 180 -3.77 -13.34 -11.25
N GLY A 181 -3.21 -12.16 -11.03
CA GLY A 181 -2.05 -11.70 -11.78
C GLY A 181 -1.59 -10.33 -11.31
N PHE A 182 -0.32 -10.01 -11.55
CA PHE A 182 0.25 -8.71 -11.24
C PHE A 182 1.01 -8.18 -12.45
N THR A 183 0.70 -6.96 -12.89
CA THR A 183 1.50 -6.27 -13.91
C THR A 183 1.86 -4.87 -13.45
N LEU A 184 3.03 -4.39 -13.87
CA LEU A 184 3.50 -3.04 -13.57
C LEU A 184 3.89 -2.32 -14.86
N THR A 185 3.39 -1.10 -15.00
CA THR A 185 3.68 -0.19 -16.10
C THR A 185 4.20 1.13 -15.55
N LEU A 186 5.38 1.55 -15.98
CA LEU A 186 5.96 2.85 -15.71
C LEU A 186 5.50 3.80 -16.83
N MET A 187 4.59 4.71 -16.53
CA MET A 187 4.14 5.75 -17.45
C MET A 187 4.97 7.00 -17.26
N LEU A 188 5.84 7.24 -18.22
CA LEU A 188 6.77 8.35 -18.17
C LEU A 188 6.12 9.62 -18.73
N LYS A 189 6.16 10.67 -17.91
CA LYS A 189 5.62 12.00 -18.20
C LYS A 189 6.74 13.04 -18.13
N HIS A 190 6.51 14.20 -18.76
CA HIS A 190 7.49 15.28 -18.72
C HIS A 190 7.64 15.85 -17.29
N SER A 191 8.86 16.17 -16.87
CA SER A 191 9.13 16.82 -15.56
C SER A 191 8.33 18.10 -15.25
N ARG A 192 7.80 18.80 -16.26
CA ARG A 192 6.97 20.01 -16.09
C ARG A 192 5.61 19.72 -15.45
N VAL A 193 5.11 18.50 -15.63
CA VAL A 193 3.84 18.06 -15.05
C VAL A 193 4.05 17.35 -13.72
N ARG A 194 5.23 17.48 -13.08
CA ARG A 194 5.51 16.89 -11.76
C ARG A 194 4.36 17.20 -10.80
N LEU A 195 4.03 18.46 -10.55
CA LEU A 195 2.94 18.82 -9.62
C LEU A 195 1.54 18.32 -10.05
N HIS A 196 1.39 17.84 -11.29
CA HIS A 196 0.15 17.39 -11.90
C HIS A 196 0.09 15.89 -12.17
N LEU A 197 1.13 15.10 -11.80
CA LEU A 197 1.05 13.65 -12.06
C LEU A 197 -0.16 13.00 -11.39
N VAL A 198 -0.55 13.57 -10.25
CA VAL A 198 -1.72 13.17 -9.48
C VAL A 198 -3.02 13.27 -10.26
N ASP A 199 -3.08 13.94 -11.42
CA ASP A 199 -4.31 14.07 -12.20
C ASP A 199 -4.45 13.03 -13.33
N PHE A 200 -3.35 12.50 -13.87
CA PHE A 200 -3.39 11.66 -15.10
C PHE A 200 -4.13 10.33 -14.93
N HIS A 201 -4.25 9.84 -13.69
CA HIS A 201 -5.02 8.62 -13.45
C HIS A 201 -6.49 8.74 -13.87
N ARG A 202 -7.07 9.95 -13.83
CA ARG A 202 -8.49 10.16 -14.11
C ARG A 202 -8.81 9.79 -15.55
N GLU A 203 -8.05 10.33 -16.51
CA GLU A 203 -8.19 9.99 -17.93
C GLU A 203 -8.05 8.48 -18.15
N LEU A 204 -7.02 7.86 -17.58
CA LEU A 204 -6.80 6.42 -17.70
C LEU A 204 -7.95 5.58 -17.12
N PHE A 205 -8.53 5.98 -15.99
CA PHE A 205 -9.67 5.27 -15.40
C PHE A 205 -10.88 5.28 -16.32
N TYR A 206 -11.18 6.42 -16.95
CA TYR A 206 -12.29 6.51 -17.90
C TYR A 206 -12.02 5.79 -19.22
N ASP A 207 -10.79 5.79 -19.73
CA ASP A 207 -10.39 5.04 -20.92
C ASP A 207 -10.49 3.51 -20.72
N ARG A 208 -10.41 3.06 -19.46
CA ARG A 208 -10.39 1.65 -19.07
C ARG A 208 -11.62 1.21 -18.29
N LEU A 209 -12.70 2.01 -18.34
CA LEU A 209 -13.88 1.87 -17.50
C LEU A 209 -14.58 0.50 -17.60
N ASP A 210 -14.53 -0.14 -18.78
CA ASP A 210 -15.13 -1.45 -19.05
C ASP A 210 -14.17 -2.64 -18.80
N GLN A 211 -12.90 -2.37 -18.50
CA GLN A 211 -11.84 -3.39 -18.42
C GLN A 211 -11.55 -3.85 -17.00
N TYR A 212 -11.99 -3.07 -16.01
CA TYR A 212 -11.70 -3.29 -14.60
C TYR A 212 -12.96 -3.18 -13.75
N ASP A 213 -12.93 -3.80 -12.58
CA ASP A 213 -14.02 -3.85 -11.61
C ASP A 213 -13.81 -2.86 -10.45
N LEU A 214 -12.55 -2.42 -10.26
CA LEU A 214 -12.15 -1.44 -9.27
C LEU A 214 -10.98 -0.60 -9.76
N PHE A 215 -11.02 0.70 -9.46
CA PHE A 215 -9.94 1.63 -9.72
C PHE A 215 -9.40 2.19 -8.39
N ILE A 216 -8.07 2.26 -8.28
CA ILE A 216 -7.38 2.75 -7.08
C ILE A 216 -6.38 3.83 -7.48
N TYR A 217 -6.55 5.05 -6.99
CA TYR A 217 -5.52 6.08 -7.04
C TYR A 217 -4.79 6.14 -5.70
N THR A 218 -3.47 6.26 -5.72
CA THR A 218 -2.66 6.49 -4.52
C THR A 218 -1.36 7.27 -4.81
N GLU A 219 -0.80 7.88 -3.77
CA GLU A 219 0.58 8.35 -3.77
C GLU A 219 1.56 7.22 -3.39
N ASP A 220 2.85 7.46 -3.60
CA ASP A 220 3.95 6.50 -3.43
C ASP A 220 4.37 6.27 -1.97
N ASP A 221 3.62 6.83 -1.02
CA ASP A 221 3.85 6.73 0.42
C ASP A 221 2.60 6.25 1.19
N ILE A 222 1.61 5.63 0.52
CA ILE A 222 0.41 5.11 1.19
C ILE A 222 0.24 3.62 0.92
N ARG A 223 0.40 2.81 1.98
CA ARG A 223 0.30 1.35 1.88
C ARG A 223 -1.15 0.89 1.95
N ILE A 224 -1.55 0.04 1.01
CA ILE A 224 -2.87 -0.59 0.97
C ILE A 224 -2.74 -2.08 1.32
N SER A 225 -3.80 -2.64 1.92
CA SER A 225 -3.91 -4.07 2.23
C SER A 225 -5.12 -4.69 1.53
N PRO A 226 -5.13 -6.03 1.33
CA PRO A 226 -6.34 -6.75 0.89
C PRO A 226 -7.57 -6.47 1.74
N THR A 227 -7.40 -6.38 3.06
CA THR A 227 -8.49 -6.05 4.00
C THR A 227 -9.11 -4.69 3.68
N THR A 228 -8.29 -3.68 3.38
CA THR A 228 -8.77 -2.34 3.02
C THR A 228 -9.61 -2.36 1.73
N VAL A 229 -9.15 -3.09 0.71
CA VAL A 229 -9.88 -3.19 -0.57
C VAL A 229 -11.18 -3.97 -0.40
N ALA A 230 -11.14 -5.08 0.34
CA ALA A 230 -12.32 -5.88 0.64
C ALA A 230 -13.37 -5.08 1.44
N ALA A 231 -12.94 -4.33 2.45
CA ALA A 231 -13.79 -3.45 3.24
C ALA A 231 -14.42 -2.34 2.38
N TYR A 232 -13.64 -1.73 1.48
CA TYR A 232 -14.15 -0.71 0.56
C TYR A 232 -15.26 -1.28 -0.34
N LEU A 233 -15.03 -2.45 -0.94
CA LEU A 233 -16.01 -3.10 -1.81
C LEU A 233 -17.28 -3.50 -1.04
N HIS A 234 -17.13 -4.03 0.17
CA HIS A 234 -18.24 -4.36 1.06
C HIS A 234 -19.08 -3.13 1.38
N GLU A 235 -18.44 -2.06 1.86
CA GLU A 235 -19.13 -0.84 2.27
C GLU A 235 -19.76 -0.09 1.09
N THR A 236 -19.13 -0.11 -0.08
CA THR A 236 -19.71 0.49 -1.29
C THR A 236 -21.02 -0.21 -1.68
N ARG A 237 -21.04 -1.55 -1.65
CA ARG A 237 -22.27 -2.33 -1.89
C ARG A 237 -23.32 -2.09 -0.81
N ARG A 238 -22.90 -1.94 0.45
CA ARG A 238 -23.80 -1.64 1.57
C ARG A 238 -24.46 -0.27 1.39
N VAL A 239 -23.71 0.77 1.05
CA VAL A 239 -24.25 2.10 0.74
C VAL A 239 -25.28 2.00 -0.38
N GLU A 240 -24.93 1.36 -1.50
CA GLU A 240 -25.87 1.13 -2.61
C GLU A 240 -27.14 0.41 -2.18
N SER A 241 -27.04 -0.61 -1.32
CA SER A 241 -28.22 -1.34 -0.82
C SER A 241 -29.11 -0.50 0.10
N LEU A 242 -28.55 0.47 0.81
CA LEU A 242 -29.27 1.31 1.76
C LEU A 242 -30.02 2.46 1.07
N VAL A 243 -29.44 3.03 0.02
CA VAL A 243 -29.98 4.24 -0.62
C VAL A 243 -30.34 4.10 -2.09
N GLY A 244 -30.03 2.96 -2.71
CA GLY A 244 -30.19 2.73 -4.15
C GLY A 244 -29.03 3.29 -4.98
N ALA A 245 -28.85 2.74 -6.18
CA ALA A 245 -27.70 3.04 -7.05
C ALA A 245 -27.59 4.51 -7.46
N GLU A 246 -28.71 5.18 -7.75
CA GLU A 246 -28.72 6.59 -8.15
C GLU A 246 -28.25 7.50 -7.00
N HIS A 247 -28.80 7.32 -5.80
CA HIS A 247 -28.41 8.12 -4.63
C HIS A 247 -27.02 7.75 -4.11
N ALA A 248 -26.61 6.49 -4.23
CA ALA A 248 -25.27 6.05 -3.85
C ALA A 248 -24.15 6.80 -4.60
N ALA A 249 -24.43 7.28 -5.82
CA ALA A 249 -23.47 8.07 -6.59
C ALA A 249 -23.11 9.42 -5.96
N ASP A 250 -23.90 9.92 -5.00
CA ASP A 250 -23.60 11.13 -4.22
C ASP A 250 -22.50 10.91 -3.17
N PHE A 251 -22.09 9.67 -2.98
CA PHE A 251 -21.20 9.25 -1.91
C PHE A 251 -19.99 8.49 -2.44
N ASN A 252 -18.89 8.53 -1.69
CA ASN A 252 -17.78 7.59 -1.86
C ASN A 252 -17.31 7.11 -0.48
N VAL A 253 -17.10 5.80 -0.34
CA VAL A 253 -16.49 5.25 0.88
C VAL A 253 -15.05 5.76 0.97
N GLY A 254 -14.77 6.44 2.06
CA GLY A 254 -13.52 7.14 2.28
C GLY A 254 -12.46 6.27 2.95
N ILE A 255 -11.21 6.53 2.60
CA ILE A 255 -10.04 6.02 3.31
C ILE A 255 -9.47 7.14 4.18
N VAL A 256 -9.03 6.78 5.39
CA VAL A 256 -8.34 7.70 6.30
C VAL A 256 -6.90 7.26 6.47
N ARG A 257 -5.98 8.20 6.30
CA ARG A 257 -4.55 7.95 6.49
C ARG A 257 -4.18 8.14 7.95
N TYR A 258 -3.33 7.27 8.47
CA TYR A 258 -2.67 7.47 9.75
C TYR A 258 -1.17 7.25 9.58
N GLU A 259 -0.40 7.83 10.49
CA GLU A 259 1.05 7.68 10.53
C GLU A 259 1.51 7.63 11.98
N TYR A 260 2.79 7.29 12.17
CA TYR A 260 3.44 7.38 13.47
C TYR A 260 4.38 8.58 13.48
N ASP A 261 4.03 9.60 14.24
CA ASP A 261 4.86 10.75 14.60
C ASP A 261 5.78 10.41 15.77
N PHE A 262 6.86 9.73 15.44
CA PHE A 262 7.95 9.55 16.40
C PHE A 262 8.67 10.90 16.60
N PRO A 263 9.00 11.30 17.84
CA PRO A 263 9.88 12.44 18.08
C PRO A 263 11.18 12.28 17.31
N GLU A 264 11.76 13.39 16.82
CA GLU A 264 12.97 13.38 15.97
C GLU A 264 14.17 12.68 16.63
N ASN A 265 14.21 12.62 17.96
CA ASN A 265 15.26 11.95 18.73
C ASN A 265 14.97 10.47 19.04
N VAL A 266 13.85 9.91 18.58
CA VAL A 266 13.47 8.51 18.81
C VAL A 266 13.87 7.67 17.60
N VAL A 267 14.98 6.94 17.73
CA VAL A 267 15.31 5.86 16.81
C VAL A 267 14.31 4.73 17.04
N ILE A 268 13.61 4.30 15.98
CA ILE A 268 12.74 3.12 16.04
C ILE A 268 13.64 1.90 16.19
N THR A 269 13.55 1.24 17.33
CA THR A 269 14.28 0.03 17.71
C THR A 269 13.34 -0.90 18.46
N ASP A 270 13.77 -2.13 18.74
CA ASP A 270 13.01 -3.06 19.57
C ASP A 270 12.62 -2.48 20.95
N LYS A 271 13.37 -1.49 21.44
CA LYS A 271 13.13 -0.83 22.73
C LYS A 271 12.13 0.32 22.66
N THR A 272 11.91 0.91 21.49
CA THR A 272 11.09 2.12 21.31
C THR A 272 9.77 1.86 20.59
N ARG A 273 9.58 0.64 20.05
CA ARG A 273 8.33 0.20 19.40
C ARG A 273 7.07 0.24 20.29
N HIS A 274 7.24 0.35 21.61
CA HIS A 274 6.13 0.48 22.57
C HIS A 274 5.52 1.88 22.62
N ALA A 275 6.11 2.87 21.93
CA ALA A 275 5.65 4.26 21.96
C ALA A 275 4.36 4.53 21.15
N THR A 276 3.76 3.50 20.54
CA THR A 276 2.66 3.59 19.55
C THR A 276 1.47 4.44 20.00
N GLU A 277 1.12 4.43 21.28
CA GLU A 277 -0.04 5.18 21.79
C GLU A 277 0.12 6.70 21.70
N ASN A 278 1.33 7.22 21.93
CA ASN A 278 1.60 8.66 21.96
C ASN A 278 2.16 9.22 20.64
N VAL A 279 2.51 8.33 19.71
CA VAL A 279 3.09 8.69 18.41
C VAL A 279 2.11 8.48 17.27
N THR A 280 1.01 7.75 17.44
CA THR A 280 0.04 7.58 16.34
C THR A 280 -0.70 8.88 16.07
N ARG A 281 -0.58 9.42 14.84
CA ARG A 281 -1.34 10.55 14.34
C ARG A 281 -2.25 10.10 13.22
N VAL A 282 -3.54 10.36 13.34
CA VAL A 282 -4.44 10.29 12.19
C VAL A 282 -4.19 11.55 11.36
N TYR A 283 -3.68 11.36 10.14
CA TYR A 283 -3.25 12.48 9.31
C TYR A 283 -4.46 13.15 8.66
N TRP A 284 -4.88 14.24 9.29
CA TRP A 284 -5.83 15.20 8.76
C TRP A 284 -5.08 16.51 8.56
N GLU A 285 -4.90 16.95 7.32
CA GLU A 285 -4.05 18.10 6.99
C GLU A 285 -4.63 19.44 7.45
N HIS A 286 -4.65 19.70 8.75
CA HIS A 286 -4.77 21.05 9.31
C HIS A 286 -3.84 21.20 10.51
N ILE A 287 -2.63 21.66 10.22
CA ILE A 287 -1.62 22.10 11.17
C ILE A 287 -2.26 23.12 12.13
N GLY A 288 -2.54 22.73 13.37
CA GLY A 288 -2.67 23.68 14.48
C GLY A 288 -3.93 23.67 15.35
N LYS A 289 -4.85 22.70 15.27
CA LYS A 289 -5.95 22.56 16.26
C LYS A 289 -6.23 21.10 16.56
N PRO A 290 -6.66 20.71 17.78
CA PRO A 290 -7.13 19.36 18.05
C PRO A 290 -8.32 19.09 17.08
N PRO A 291 -8.16 18.21 16.08
CA PRO A 291 -8.98 18.29 14.88
C PRO A 291 -10.34 17.60 15.04
N PHE A 292 -10.47 16.60 15.90
CA PHE A 292 -11.55 15.60 15.76
C PHE A 292 -12.97 16.15 15.97
N GLU A 293 -13.22 16.91 17.02
CA GLU A 293 -14.58 17.45 17.31
C GLU A 293 -15.14 18.33 16.19
N LYS A 294 -14.27 18.91 15.34
CA LYS A 294 -14.66 19.80 14.25
C LYS A 294 -14.39 19.23 12.87
N SER A 295 -13.82 18.04 12.75
CA SER A 295 -13.45 17.45 11.45
C SER A 295 -14.48 16.44 10.94
N MET A 296 -15.29 15.90 11.85
CA MET A 296 -16.29 14.89 11.56
C MET A 296 -17.69 15.48 11.72
N ASP A 297 -18.57 15.17 10.78
CA ASP A 297 -20.00 15.47 10.85
C ASP A 297 -20.81 14.18 10.72
N LYS A 298 -22.04 14.24 11.24
CA LYS A 298 -23.05 13.24 10.90
C LYS A 298 -23.44 13.38 9.44
N ILE A 299 -23.81 12.27 8.82
CA ILE A 299 -24.42 12.27 7.50
C ILE A 299 -25.86 12.79 7.63
N ASP A 300 -26.24 13.72 6.75
CA ASP A 300 -27.62 14.25 6.71
C ASP A 300 -28.63 13.22 6.20
N ASP A 301 -28.17 12.23 5.44
CA ASP A 301 -29.00 11.16 4.90
C ASP A 301 -29.49 10.22 6.02
N PRO A 302 -30.81 10.09 6.24
CA PRO A 302 -31.36 9.30 7.35
C PRO A 302 -31.03 7.81 7.29
N ALA A 303 -30.86 7.23 6.10
CA ALA A 303 -30.55 5.81 5.92
C ALA A 303 -29.08 5.52 6.23
N LEU A 304 -28.18 6.47 5.99
CA LEU A 304 -26.75 6.33 6.22
C LEU A 304 -26.30 6.83 7.60
N ALA A 305 -26.98 7.81 8.18
CA ALA A 305 -26.63 8.44 9.46
C ALA A 305 -26.36 7.48 10.64
N PRO A 306 -27.02 6.31 10.76
CA PRO A 306 -26.72 5.34 11.83
C PRO A 306 -25.38 4.62 11.66
N PHE A 307 -24.84 4.57 10.44
CA PHE A 307 -23.72 3.69 10.08
C PHE A 307 -22.47 4.44 9.61
N TYR A 308 -22.63 5.68 9.17
CA TYR A 308 -21.58 6.46 8.53
C TYR A 308 -21.45 7.86 9.13
N LEU A 309 -20.22 8.37 9.08
CA LEU A 309 -19.85 9.76 9.34
C LEU A 309 -19.26 10.39 8.07
N THR A 310 -19.17 11.71 8.01
CA THR A 310 -18.44 12.41 6.94
C THR A 310 -17.36 13.33 7.48
N CYS A 311 -16.46 13.70 6.58
CA CYS A 311 -15.34 14.57 6.79
C CYS A 311 -15.69 15.98 6.30
N ARG A 312 -15.50 17.02 7.12
CA ARG A 312 -15.69 18.42 6.67
C ARG A 312 -14.69 18.83 5.59
N HIS A 313 -13.47 18.33 5.72
CA HIS A 313 -12.35 18.63 4.83
C HIS A 313 -11.74 17.32 4.38
N PRO A 314 -12.38 16.62 3.44
CA PRO A 314 -11.87 15.37 2.92
C PRO A 314 -10.56 15.65 2.18
N HIS A 315 -9.48 15.09 2.71
CA HIS A 315 -8.17 15.17 2.10
C HIS A 315 -7.64 13.77 1.91
N GLN A 316 -7.51 13.34 0.67
CA GLN A 316 -7.05 11.98 0.40
C GLN A 316 -5.99 12.00 -0.70
N GLY A 317 -4.75 11.67 -0.31
CA GLY A 317 -3.70 11.28 -1.25
C GLY A 317 -3.98 9.93 -1.93
N MET A 318 -5.13 9.32 -1.67
CA MET A 318 -5.59 8.09 -2.31
C MET A 318 -7.12 7.98 -2.31
N TYR A 319 -7.69 7.23 -3.25
CA TYR A 319 -9.10 6.86 -3.19
C TYR A 319 -9.35 5.58 -3.99
N LEU A 320 -10.45 4.91 -3.68
CA LEU A 320 -10.96 3.78 -4.45
C LEU A 320 -12.28 4.20 -5.09
N VAL A 321 -12.57 3.65 -6.27
CA VAL A 321 -13.81 3.93 -7.01
C VAL A 321 -14.21 2.76 -7.91
N THR A 322 -15.51 2.46 -7.97
CA THR A 322 -16.07 1.44 -8.87
C THR A 322 -16.40 2.04 -10.24
N PRO A 323 -16.50 1.22 -11.30
CA PRO A 323 -16.96 1.67 -12.61
C PRO A 323 -18.32 2.37 -12.58
N ALA A 324 -19.25 1.90 -11.74
CA ALA A 324 -20.58 2.48 -11.60
C ALA A 324 -20.52 3.92 -11.09
N LEU A 325 -19.70 4.18 -10.07
CA LEU A 325 -19.49 5.53 -9.53
C LEU A 325 -18.85 6.45 -10.57
N LEU A 326 -17.80 6.01 -11.27
CA LEU A 326 -17.17 6.81 -12.33
C LEU A 326 -18.16 7.18 -13.44
N ARG A 327 -19.00 6.25 -13.92
CA ARG A 327 -20.05 6.55 -14.91
C ARG A 327 -21.01 7.61 -14.39
N ALA A 328 -21.50 7.43 -13.17
CA ALA A 328 -22.43 8.37 -12.57
C ALA A 328 -21.80 9.76 -12.44
N TRP A 329 -20.52 9.86 -12.08
CA TRP A 329 -19.82 11.14 -11.95
C TRP A 329 -19.61 11.84 -13.29
N ARG A 330 -19.26 11.12 -14.35
CA ARG A 330 -19.17 11.69 -15.71
C ARG A 330 -20.50 12.29 -16.16
N ASP A 331 -21.61 11.67 -15.78
CA ASP A 331 -22.95 12.03 -16.25
C ASP A 331 -23.69 12.98 -15.28
N ARG A 332 -23.10 13.29 -14.10
CA ARG A 332 -23.69 14.08 -12.99
C ARG A 332 -24.03 15.53 -13.33
N GLY A 333 -23.47 16.07 -14.41
CA GLY A 333 -23.75 17.42 -14.91
C GLY A 333 -22.49 18.23 -15.21
N PRO A 334 -22.65 19.45 -15.77
CA PRO A 334 -21.54 20.20 -16.38
C PRO A 334 -20.45 20.65 -15.38
N ASN A 335 -20.78 20.69 -14.09
CA ASN A 335 -19.85 21.09 -13.01
C ASN A 335 -18.96 19.93 -12.55
N CYS A 336 -19.40 18.67 -12.72
CA CYS A 336 -18.58 17.50 -12.40
C CYS A 336 -17.78 17.11 -13.63
N GLN A 337 -16.50 17.49 -13.63
CA GLN A 337 -15.56 17.21 -14.72
C GLN A 337 -14.42 16.33 -14.20
N PHE A 338 -14.78 15.28 -13.47
CA PHE A 338 -13.78 14.39 -12.87
C PHE A 338 -12.95 13.67 -13.94
N ASP A 339 -13.59 13.31 -15.05
CA ASP A 339 -13.01 12.71 -16.25
C ASP A 339 -12.01 13.59 -16.99
N LYS A 340 -12.08 14.91 -16.80
CA LYS A 340 -11.22 15.86 -17.53
C LYS A 340 -9.98 16.20 -16.72
N VAL A 341 -8.84 15.73 -17.22
CA VAL A 341 -7.53 16.23 -16.79
C VAL A 341 -7.39 17.65 -17.32
N ARG A 342 -7.05 18.59 -16.44
CA ARG A 342 -6.73 19.96 -16.85
C ARG A 342 -5.22 20.08 -16.83
N ASP A 343 -4.60 20.31 -17.99
CA ASP A 343 -3.19 20.69 -18.03
C ASP A 343 -3.07 22.06 -17.35
N ARG A 344 -2.47 22.05 -16.16
CA ARG A 344 -2.24 23.25 -15.37
C ARG A 344 -0.74 23.42 -15.32
N PRO A 345 -0.13 24.15 -16.25
CA PRO A 345 1.30 24.38 -16.15
C PRO A 345 1.61 25.09 -14.84
N SER A 346 2.83 24.92 -14.34
CA SER A 346 3.35 25.75 -13.25
C SER A 346 3.12 27.23 -13.55
N ASN A 347 2.73 28.01 -12.53
CA ASN A 347 2.60 29.46 -12.63
C ASN A 347 3.94 30.05 -13.11
N PRO A 348 3.98 30.77 -14.24
CA PRO A 348 5.23 31.33 -14.77
C PRO A 348 5.98 32.23 -13.78
N ARG A 349 5.25 32.89 -12.86
CA ARG A 349 5.81 33.77 -11.83
C ARG A 349 6.15 33.04 -10.54
N ASN A 350 5.64 31.82 -10.36
CA ASN A 350 5.94 30.96 -9.23
C ASN A 350 5.96 29.50 -9.67
N PRO A 351 7.07 29.03 -10.28
CA PRO A 351 7.13 27.70 -10.90
C PRO A 351 6.84 26.54 -9.94
N GLY A 352 6.94 26.76 -8.62
CA GLY A 352 6.60 25.79 -7.59
C GLY A 352 5.11 25.73 -7.23
N GLN A 353 4.25 26.50 -7.89
CA GLN A 353 2.80 26.52 -7.68
C GLN A 353 2.07 26.26 -9.00
N PRO A 354 0.98 25.48 -8.98
CA PRO A 354 0.11 25.37 -10.15
C PRO A 354 -0.58 26.72 -10.42
N THR A 355 -1.05 26.94 -11.65
CA THR A 355 -1.85 28.14 -12.00
C THR A 355 -3.16 28.23 -11.21
N GLU A 356 -3.68 27.10 -10.73
CA GLU A 356 -4.88 27.00 -9.90
C GLU A 356 -4.72 25.89 -8.85
N GLY A 357 -5.09 26.16 -7.59
CA GLY A 357 -4.95 25.24 -6.45
C GLY A 357 -3.76 25.60 -5.56
N THR A 358 -3.80 25.23 -4.28
CA THR A 358 -2.77 25.65 -3.31
C THR A 358 -1.64 24.64 -3.12
N GLN A 359 -1.84 23.33 -3.39
CA GLN A 359 -0.80 22.29 -3.29
C GLN A 359 -1.18 21.01 -4.11
N ARG A 360 -0.17 20.21 -4.49
CA ARG A 360 -0.26 18.90 -5.21
C ARG A 360 -1.41 18.01 -4.71
N VAL A 361 -1.50 17.87 -3.41
CA VAL A 361 -2.20 16.79 -2.70
C VAL A 361 -3.74 16.94 -2.75
N TRP A 362 -4.22 18.12 -3.13
CA TRP A 362 -5.62 18.49 -2.97
C TRP A 362 -6.46 18.26 -4.23
N MET A 363 -5.85 18.03 -5.39
CA MET A 363 -6.56 18.25 -6.64
C MET A 363 -7.65 17.20 -6.91
N SER A 364 -7.33 15.92 -6.78
CA SER A 364 -8.31 14.84 -6.97
C SER A 364 -9.42 14.92 -5.92
N SER A 365 -9.06 15.15 -4.66
CA SER A 365 -10.03 15.36 -3.57
C SER A 365 -10.91 16.60 -3.81
N GLN A 366 -10.34 17.69 -4.31
CA GLN A 366 -11.08 18.92 -4.61
C GLN A 366 -12.05 18.71 -5.77
N MET A 367 -11.63 18.02 -6.84
CA MET A 367 -12.50 17.70 -7.97
C MET A 367 -13.64 16.77 -7.56
N MET A 368 -13.39 15.82 -6.65
CA MET A 368 -14.38 14.87 -6.16
C MET A 368 -15.34 15.51 -5.15
N PHE A 369 -14.82 16.09 -4.07
CA PHE A 369 -15.59 16.51 -2.91
C PHE A 369 -15.93 18.00 -2.87
N GLY A 370 -15.25 18.82 -3.69
CA GLY A 370 -15.48 20.26 -3.70
C GLY A 370 -16.88 20.62 -4.20
N GLY A 371 -17.58 21.50 -3.49
CA GLY A 371 -18.96 21.91 -3.81
C GLY A 371 -19.14 22.62 -5.16
N ARG A 372 -18.05 23.12 -5.78
CA ARG A 372 -18.05 23.70 -7.14
C ARG A 372 -17.75 22.66 -8.23
N HIS A 373 -17.49 21.42 -7.85
CA HIS A 373 -17.11 20.32 -8.73
C HIS A 373 -18.15 19.20 -8.65
N CYS A 374 -17.74 17.97 -8.33
CA CYS A 374 -18.66 16.84 -8.23
C CYS A 374 -19.49 16.83 -6.94
N ALA A 375 -19.04 17.53 -5.90
CA ALA A 375 -19.74 17.64 -4.62
C ALA A 375 -20.13 16.29 -4.00
N ILE A 376 -19.26 15.28 -4.16
CA ILE A 376 -19.42 13.97 -3.55
C ILE A 376 -19.19 14.09 -2.03
N LYS A 377 -19.93 13.34 -1.22
CA LYS A 377 -19.69 13.24 0.23
C LYS A 377 -18.83 12.00 0.54
N GLN A 378 -17.75 12.20 1.27
CA GLN A 378 -16.95 11.07 1.78
C GLN A 378 -17.71 10.39 2.94
N LEU A 379 -17.86 9.07 2.88
CA LEU A 379 -18.47 8.26 3.94
C LEU A 379 -17.39 7.48 4.71
N LEU A 380 -17.40 7.58 6.02
CA LEU A 380 -16.56 6.79 6.92
C LEU A 380 -17.45 5.84 7.72
N PRO A 381 -17.37 4.51 7.49
CA PRO A 381 -18.18 3.54 8.23
C PRO A 381 -17.72 3.51 9.69
N VAL A 382 -18.68 3.53 10.61
CA VAL A 382 -18.40 3.48 12.04
C VAL A 382 -17.84 2.12 12.44
N ASP A 383 -18.48 1.04 12.00
CA ASP A 383 -18.12 -0.34 12.41
C ASP A 383 -16.83 -0.84 11.75
N ASN A 384 -16.59 -0.43 10.49
CA ASN A 384 -15.45 -0.89 9.69
C ASN A 384 -14.35 0.16 9.54
N PHE A 385 -14.37 1.21 10.37
CA PHE A 385 -13.43 2.33 10.29
C PHE A 385 -11.97 1.88 10.25
N GLY A 386 -11.57 0.97 11.15
CA GLY A 386 -10.18 0.51 11.26
C GLY A 386 -9.68 -0.27 10.03
N GLN A 387 -10.57 -0.87 9.25
CA GLN A 387 -10.17 -1.54 8.00
C GLN A 387 -9.94 -0.56 6.85
N LEU A 388 -10.52 0.64 6.95
CA LEU A 388 -10.38 1.74 6.01
C LEU A 388 -9.42 2.82 6.52
N THR A 389 -8.64 2.50 7.56
CA THR A 389 -7.44 3.27 7.92
C THR A 389 -6.21 2.66 7.24
N VAL A 390 -5.42 3.48 6.58
CA VAL A 390 -4.20 3.07 5.86
C VAL A 390 -2.97 3.75 6.43
N LEU A 391 -1.86 3.02 6.43
CA LEU A 391 -0.58 3.56 6.86
C LEU A 391 -0.03 4.49 5.78
N HIS A 392 0.09 5.76 6.12
CA HIS A 392 0.92 6.72 5.42
C HIS A 392 2.35 6.56 5.94
N LEU A 393 3.23 6.10 5.04
CA LEU A 393 4.64 5.94 5.32
C LEU A 393 5.23 7.33 5.62
N PRO A 394 6.20 7.44 6.54
CA PRO A 394 6.72 8.73 6.98
C PRO A 394 7.15 9.60 5.79
N ASN A 395 6.37 10.65 5.53
CA ASN A 395 6.54 11.47 4.33
C ASN A 395 7.88 12.23 4.39
N LYS A 396 8.55 12.42 3.24
CA LYS A 396 9.65 13.42 3.10
C LYS A 396 9.25 14.82 3.58
N ASN A 397 7.96 15.14 3.51
CA ASN A 397 7.39 16.41 3.94
C ASN A 397 7.33 16.54 5.47
N TYR A 398 7.41 15.44 6.24
CA TYR A 398 7.44 15.53 7.71
C TYR A 398 8.71 16.21 8.22
N ARG A 399 9.83 16.02 7.52
CA ARG A 399 11.05 16.83 7.71
C ARG A 399 10.89 18.29 7.24
N ARG A 400 9.71 18.71 6.77
CA ARG A 400 9.39 20.10 6.40
C ARG A 400 8.30 20.71 7.27
N VAL A 401 7.61 19.97 8.15
CA VAL A 401 6.48 20.54 8.89
C VAL A 401 6.89 21.13 10.24
N GLY A 402 7.34 22.38 10.14
CA GLY A 402 6.86 23.47 11.01
C GLY A 402 7.26 24.85 10.43
N LYS A 403 7.01 25.99 11.10
CA LYS A 403 7.36 27.38 10.69
C LYS A 403 8.89 27.77 10.63
N GLN A 404 9.84 26.85 10.52
CA GLN A 404 10.71 26.57 9.38
C GLN A 404 10.64 25.10 8.94
N GLY A 405 10.32 24.08 9.76
CA GLY A 405 10.59 23.85 11.21
C GLY A 405 10.17 24.84 12.32
N ARG A 406 8.92 24.84 12.80
CA ARG A 406 8.32 25.63 13.92
C ARG A 406 6.80 25.39 14.01
N LEU A 407 6.42 24.20 14.45
CA LEU A 407 5.67 24.20 15.68
C LEU A 407 6.74 23.95 16.76
N GLY A 408 7.25 25.02 17.38
CA GLY A 408 8.16 24.93 18.54
C GLY A 408 9.60 25.43 18.39
N GLY A 409 10.16 25.53 17.18
CA GLY A 409 11.55 26.00 16.99
C GLY A 409 11.71 27.52 17.02
N GLY A 410 12.42 28.06 18.02
CA GLY A 410 12.93 29.44 17.98
C GLY A 410 13.96 29.63 16.85
N ASP A 411 14.45 30.86 16.66
CA ASP A 411 15.46 31.18 15.60
C ASP A 411 16.82 30.48 15.76
N GLY A 412 16.94 29.57 16.73
CA GLY A 412 18.08 28.67 16.96
C GLY A 412 17.76 27.18 16.82
N ALA A 413 16.60 26.80 16.27
CA ALA A 413 16.36 25.41 15.89
C ALA A 413 17.36 25.01 14.79
N PRO A 414 17.97 23.80 14.86
CA PRO A 414 18.82 23.31 13.79
C PRO A 414 18.06 23.42 12.46
N LYS A 415 18.69 24.01 11.44
CA LYS A 415 18.13 23.98 10.09
C LYS A 415 17.89 22.52 9.75
N ASN A 416 16.70 22.18 9.24
CA ASN A 416 16.48 20.84 8.70
C ASN A 416 17.54 20.61 7.63
N GLU A 417 18.52 19.78 7.96
CA GLU A 417 19.71 19.51 7.14
C GLU A 417 19.30 18.95 5.77
N PHE A 418 18.05 18.51 5.61
CA PHE A 418 17.53 17.85 4.43
C PHE A 418 17.05 18.75 3.26
N SER A 419 17.57 19.98 3.14
CA SER A 419 17.08 20.94 2.12
C SER A 419 18.09 21.45 1.11
N ASP A 420 19.40 21.29 1.36
CA ASP A 420 20.46 21.79 0.49
C ASP A 420 21.43 20.71 -0.03
N GLY A 421 21.21 19.43 0.32
CA GLY A 421 22.06 18.33 -0.11
C GLY A 421 23.32 18.12 0.73
N SER A 422 23.44 18.75 1.91
CA SER A 422 24.60 18.61 2.80
C SER A 422 24.49 17.47 3.83
N GLU A 423 23.51 16.58 3.70
CA GLU A 423 23.25 15.56 4.71
C GLU A 423 24.31 14.46 4.69
N VAL A 424 24.94 14.25 5.85
CA VAL A 424 25.86 13.14 6.05
C VAL A 424 25.08 12.00 6.69
N PHE A 425 24.48 11.15 5.87
CA PHE A 425 24.01 9.85 6.34
C PHE A 425 25.22 9.07 6.83
N THR A 426 25.17 8.52 8.04
CA THR A 426 26.16 7.53 8.46
C THR A 426 26.17 6.45 7.37
N PRO A 427 27.29 6.26 6.66
CA PRO A 427 27.36 5.25 5.63
C PRO A 427 26.94 3.93 6.25
N THR A 428 26.05 3.20 5.58
CA THR A 428 25.85 1.79 5.92
C THR A 428 27.21 1.12 5.93
N HIS A 429 27.40 0.14 6.83
CA HIS A 429 28.66 -0.59 6.90
C HIS A 429 29.09 -1.00 5.47
N PRO A 430 30.34 -0.75 5.05
CA PRO A 430 30.76 -0.95 3.65
C PRO A 430 30.57 -2.39 3.16
N ASP A 431 30.52 -3.35 4.09
CA ASP A 431 30.28 -4.77 3.80
C ASP A 431 28.80 -5.14 3.66
N LEU A 432 27.87 -4.24 3.97
CA LEU A 432 26.44 -4.48 3.78
C LEU A 432 26.09 -4.25 2.30
N LEU A 433 25.91 -5.34 1.56
CA LEU A 433 25.44 -5.26 0.18
C LEU A 433 24.07 -4.59 0.12
N LYS A 434 23.93 -3.56 -0.72
CA LYS A 434 22.62 -2.95 -0.99
C LYS A 434 21.79 -3.93 -1.83
N GLY A 435 20.46 -3.89 -1.72
CA GLY A 435 19.57 -4.82 -2.44
C GLY A 435 19.84 -4.88 -3.95
N LEU A 436 20.05 -3.73 -4.60
CA LEU A 436 20.39 -3.66 -6.03
C LEU A 436 21.79 -4.21 -6.35
N GLU A 437 22.78 -3.99 -5.48
CA GLU A 437 24.13 -4.54 -5.65
C GLU A 437 24.13 -6.06 -5.50
N MET A 438 23.36 -6.58 -4.53
CA MET A 438 23.13 -8.01 -4.35
C MET A 438 22.41 -8.61 -5.57
N HIS A 439 21.38 -7.94 -6.08
CA HIS A 439 20.67 -8.35 -7.29
C HIS A 439 21.61 -8.49 -8.49
N VAL A 440 22.43 -7.46 -8.76
CA VAL A 440 23.44 -7.49 -9.81
C VAL A 440 24.46 -8.61 -9.59
N ALA A 441 24.95 -8.79 -8.36
CA ALA A 441 25.90 -9.84 -8.05
C ALA A 441 25.31 -11.23 -8.35
N ILE A 442 24.04 -11.46 -8.00
CA ILE A 442 23.31 -12.70 -8.33
C ILE A 442 23.23 -12.87 -9.85
N LYS A 443 22.82 -11.84 -10.60
CA LYS A 443 22.69 -11.90 -12.07
C LYS A 443 24.03 -12.16 -12.77
N ARG A 444 25.15 -11.67 -12.22
CA ARG A 444 26.51 -11.98 -12.71
C ARG A 444 26.89 -13.45 -12.48
N GLN A 445 26.53 -14.02 -11.32
CA GLN A 445 26.81 -15.43 -11.01
C GLN A 445 25.92 -16.39 -11.78
N PHE A 446 24.70 -15.95 -12.12
CA PHE A 446 23.72 -16.72 -12.87
C PHE A 446 23.32 -15.96 -14.14
N PRO A 447 24.20 -15.90 -15.17
CA PRO A 447 23.87 -15.29 -16.44
C PRO A 447 22.92 -16.22 -17.20
N GLY A 448 21.74 -15.72 -17.56
CA GLY A 448 20.80 -16.43 -18.43
C GLY A 448 19.82 -17.45 -17.82
N PRO A 449 19.44 -17.45 -16.52
CA PRO A 449 18.15 -18.05 -16.19
C PRO A 449 17.13 -17.31 -17.04
N MET A 450 16.37 -18.03 -17.88
CA MET A 450 15.17 -17.47 -18.50
C MET A 450 14.37 -16.87 -17.34
N GLY A 451 14.36 -15.55 -17.24
CA GLY A 451 13.53 -14.87 -16.26
C GLY A 451 12.10 -15.31 -16.50
N ALA A 452 11.29 -15.35 -15.45
CA ALA A 452 9.84 -15.58 -15.63
C ALA A 452 9.19 -14.47 -16.49
N ASP A 453 9.96 -13.42 -16.80
CA ASP A 453 9.62 -12.27 -17.64
C ASP A 453 9.76 -12.56 -19.13
N VAL A 454 10.05 -13.81 -19.54
CA VAL A 454 9.94 -14.27 -20.92
C VAL A 454 8.61 -14.99 -21.09
N GLY A 455 7.65 -14.31 -21.71
CA GLY A 455 6.36 -14.89 -22.07
C GLY A 455 6.45 -15.86 -23.25
N ASP A 456 5.29 -16.39 -23.63
CA ASP A 456 5.16 -17.34 -24.73
C ASP A 456 5.82 -16.82 -26.02
N GLY A 457 6.67 -17.65 -26.62
CA GLY A 457 7.39 -17.32 -27.84
C GLY A 457 8.63 -16.44 -27.63
N GLY A 458 9.19 -16.40 -26.42
CA GLY A 458 10.47 -15.74 -26.16
C GLY A 458 10.36 -14.21 -26.03
N ARG A 459 9.13 -13.68 -25.89
CA ARG A 459 8.88 -12.23 -25.83
C ARG A 459 8.96 -11.74 -24.39
N TYR A 460 9.55 -10.59 -24.19
CA TYR A 460 9.55 -9.93 -22.90
C TYR A 460 8.12 -9.63 -22.43
N ALA A 461 7.81 -10.03 -21.19
CA ALA A 461 6.51 -9.94 -20.53
C ALA A 461 6.57 -9.24 -19.16
N GLY A 462 7.74 -8.74 -18.77
CA GLY A 462 7.93 -8.00 -17.51
C GLY A 462 7.40 -6.56 -17.54
N ILE A 463 7.95 -5.73 -16.65
CA ILE A 463 7.60 -4.32 -16.47
C ILE A 463 7.69 -3.53 -17.78
N ARG A 464 6.60 -2.83 -18.09
CA ARG A 464 6.49 -2.00 -19.29
C ARG A 464 6.88 -0.56 -18.97
N LEU A 465 7.81 0.02 -19.73
CA LEU A 465 8.07 1.45 -19.71
C LEU A 465 7.45 2.09 -20.95
N VAL A 466 6.51 3.01 -20.73
CA VAL A 466 5.77 3.70 -21.79
C VAL A 466 6.11 5.17 -21.77
N ASP A 467 6.72 5.66 -22.85
CA ASP A 467 6.86 7.09 -23.11
C ASP A 467 5.57 7.60 -23.77
N THR A 468 4.80 8.38 -23.02
CA THR A 468 3.51 8.89 -23.52
C THR A 468 3.62 10.28 -24.14
N ASP A 469 4.54 11.13 -23.65
CA ASP A 469 4.51 12.57 -23.90
C ASP A 469 5.86 13.27 -23.76
N ILE A 470 6.98 12.55 -23.63
CA ILE A 470 8.28 13.23 -23.56
C ILE A 470 8.62 13.75 -24.95
N SER A 471 8.20 14.97 -25.23
CA SER A 471 8.90 15.79 -26.20
C SER A 471 10.30 16.06 -25.65
N LEU A 472 11.22 15.10 -25.87
CA LEU A 472 12.61 15.15 -25.41
C LEU A 472 13.22 16.50 -25.79
N ASN A 473 12.80 17.06 -26.94
CA ASN A 473 13.12 18.37 -27.47
C ASN A 473 12.84 19.58 -26.55
N ARG A 474 12.06 19.41 -25.48
CA ARG A 474 11.74 20.46 -24.48
C ARG A 474 12.41 20.26 -23.12
N VAL A 475 13.11 19.14 -22.94
CA VAL A 475 13.92 18.83 -21.75
C VAL A 475 15.29 19.50 -21.86
N SER A 476 15.91 19.90 -20.74
CA SER A 476 17.28 20.45 -20.74
C SER A 476 18.25 19.47 -21.42
N LYS A 477 19.30 19.99 -22.06
CA LYS A 477 20.21 19.18 -22.92
C LYS A 477 20.79 17.97 -22.18
N ASN A 478 21.19 18.15 -20.91
CA ASN A 478 21.80 17.09 -20.11
C ASN A 478 20.79 16.03 -19.68
N HIS A 479 19.60 16.43 -19.22
CA HIS A 479 18.55 15.47 -18.84
C HIS A 479 17.98 14.73 -20.04
N ARG A 480 17.93 15.38 -21.21
CA ARG A 480 17.51 14.74 -22.47
C ARG A 480 18.44 13.62 -22.87
N ALA A 481 19.75 13.85 -22.81
CA ALA A 481 20.75 12.84 -23.18
C ALA A 481 20.65 11.61 -22.26
N ASN A 482 20.54 11.84 -20.94
CA ASN A 482 20.40 10.75 -19.97
C ASN A 482 19.08 10.00 -20.12
N ALA A 483 17.96 10.70 -20.31
CA ALA A 483 16.66 10.06 -20.51
C ALA A 483 16.63 9.23 -21.81
N LYS A 484 17.17 9.78 -22.91
CA LYS A 484 17.30 9.05 -24.18
C LYS A 484 18.17 7.81 -24.02
N LYS A 485 19.35 7.95 -23.39
CA LYS A 485 20.24 6.82 -23.13
C LYS A 485 19.52 5.69 -22.38
N ARG A 486 18.78 6.00 -21.31
CA ARG A 486 18.05 4.99 -20.53
C ARG A 486 16.87 4.37 -21.30
N LEU A 487 16.18 5.15 -22.14
CA LEU A 487 15.14 4.60 -23.01
C LEU A 487 15.73 3.66 -24.06
N ASP A 488 16.88 4.01 -24.64
CA ASP A 488 17.61 3.14 -25.57
C ASP A 488 18.09 1.85 -24.87
N GLU A 489 18.61 1.96 -23.63
CA GLU A 489 18.99 0.82 -22.79
C GLU A 489 17.80 -0.10 -22.50
N TYR A 490 16.65 0.47 -22.12
CA TYR A 490 15.42 -0.30 -21.89
C TYR A 490 14.94 -1.00 -23.16
N ALA A 491 14.92 -0.32 -24.31
CA ALA A 491 14.53 -0.92 -25.58
C ALA A 491 15.48 -2.09 -25.94
N ALA A 492 16.78 -1.93 -25.71
CA ALA A 492 17.76 -2.98 -25.92
C ALA A 492 17.52 -4.17 -24.98
N TYR A 493 17.27 -3.91 -23.69
CA TYR A 493 16.94 -4.93 -22.69
C TYR A 493 15.69 -5.74 -23.08
N VAL A 494 14.61 -5.06 -23.48
CA VAL A 494 13.38 -5.69 -23.99
C VAL A 494 13.66 -6.51 -25.24
N SER A 495 14.45 -5.99 -26.18
CA SER A 495 14.78 -6.71 -27.42
C SER A 495 15.58 -7.99 -27.19
N ARG A 496 16.33 -8.06 -26.07
CA ARG A 496 17.03 -9.27 -25.64
C ARG A 496 16.10 -10.28 -24.96
N GLY A 497 14.87 -9.90 -24.60
CA GLY A 497 13.96 -10.72 -23.79
C GLY A 497 14.06 -10.45 -22.30
N GLY A 498 14.60 -9.30 -21.89
CA GLY A 498 14.75 -8.95 -20.47
C GLY A 498 16.02 -9.50 -19.82
N TYR A 499 17.11 -9.65 -20.59
CA TYR A 499 18.39 -10.09 -20.05
C TYR A 499 19.34 -8.92 -19.83
N LEU A 500 19.87 -8.83 -18.61
CA LEU A 500 20.95 -7.92 -18.26
C LEU A 500 22.26 -8.34 -18.93
N ILE A 501 22.98 -7.37 -19.48
CA ILE A 501 24.37 -7.51 -19.92
C ILE A 501 25.30 -6.72 -18.98
N ASP A 502 26.62 -6.90 -19.13
CA ASP A 502 27.61 -6.27 -18.25
C ASP A 502 27.43 -4.74 -18.15
N SER A 503 27.08 -4.07 -19.26
CA SER A 503 26.82 -2.63 -19.24
C SER A 503 25.56 -2.22 -18.49
N ASP A 504 24.53 -3.08 -18.43
CA ASP A 504 23.33 -2.81 -17.63
C ASP A 504 23.63 -2.97 -16.12
N MET A 505 24.60 -3.83 -15.81
CA MET A 505 25.05 -4.15 -14.46
C MET A 505 26.14 -3.20 -13.93
N ASP A 506 26.65 -2.30 -14.77
CA ASP A 506 27.60 -1.25 -14.39
C ASP A 506 26.85 -0.04 -13.80
N ILE A 507 26.26 -0.25 -12.63
CA ILE A 507 25.38 0.69 -11.95
C ILE A 507 26.20 1.61 -11.07
N ASP A 508 26.28 2.90 -11.43
CA ASP A 508 26.74 3.94 -10.52
C ASP A 508 25.60 4.31 -9.55
N VAL A 509 25.48 3.55 -8.46
CA VAL A 509 24.46 3.71 -7.40
C VAL A 509 24.41 5.15 -6.88
N ASP A 510 25.57 5.82 -6.79
CA ASP A 510 25.68 7.17 -6.25
C ASP A 510 25.25 8.23 -7.28
N ALA A 511 25.54 8.04 -8.57
CA ALA A 511 25.01 8.91 -9.61
C ALA A 511 23.48 8.89 -9.69
N TYR A 512 22.81 7.79 -9.32
CA TYR A 512 21.34 7.75 -9.29
C TYR A 512 20.74 8.68 -8.23
N ARG A 513 21.39 8.81 -7.07
CA ARG A 513 20.95 9.71 -5.99
C ARG A 513 21.06 11.18 -6.39
N ILE A 514 22.10 11.51 -7.15
CA ILE A 514 22.39 12.88 -7.58
C ILE A 514 21.54 13.29 -8.79
N ALA A 515 21.24 12.35 -9.70
CA ALA A 515 20.43 12.66 -10.88
C ALA A 515 18.94 12.89 -10.57
N SER A 516 18.44 12.46 -9.41
CA SER A 516 17.04 12.63 -8.97
C SER A 516 16.72 13.94 -8.25
N SER A 517 17.73 14.74 -7.89
CA SER A 517 17.54 15.97 -7.11
C SER A 517 17.33 17.25 -7.95
N VAL A 518 17.27 17.14 -9.28
CA VAL A 518 17.19 18.29 -10.21
C VAL A 518 15.85 18.41 -10.91
#